data_AF-A0A401NTX0-F1
#
_entry.id   AF-A0A401NTX0-F1
#
_cell.length_a   1.000
_cell.length_b   1.000
_cell.length_c   1.000
_cell.angle_alpha   90.00
_cell.angle_beta   90.00
_cell.angle_gamma   90.00
#
_symmetry.space_group_name_H-M   'P 1'
#
loop_
_entity.id
_entity.type
_entity.pdbx_description
1 polymer ?
#
loop_
_entity_poly.entity_id
_entity_poly.type
_entity_poly.pdbx_seq_one_letter_code
_entity_poly.pdbx_strand_id
1 'polypeptide(L)'
;MCRRVKVIAELVETERDHFNDLDLCITQVVQPLRAKKMESLDVDRLFSNIDSVHQISAKLLSMLEYAVTEEEPEMQMIGEIFLQLKTPLEEVYKIYCYHHDDASSLLEAYDKDDEIQRLLRNQVDVLKKIYQE
;
A
#
# COMPACT_ATOMS: atom_id res chain seq x y z
N MET A 1 24.95 -7.84 18.17
CA MET A 1 24.42 -6.47 18.09
C MET A 1 24.25 -5.98 16.65
N CYS A 2 25.30 -5.82 15.85
CA CYS A 2 25.21 -5.20 14.50
C CYS A 2 24.15 -5.80 13.55
N ARG A 3 23.96 -7.14 13.53
CA ARG A 3 22.95 -7.78 12.68
C ARG A 3 21.52 -7.37 13.03
N ARG A 4 21.18 -7.28 14.32
CA ARG A 4 19.83 -6.93 14.77
C ARG A 4 19.47 -5.51 14.36
N VAL A 5 20.39 -4.57 14.57
CA VAL A 5 20.22 -3.16 14.17
C VAL A 5 19.97 -3.06 12.66
N LYS A 6 20.74 -3.78 11.85
CA LYS A 6 20.55 -3.80 10.38
C LYS A 6 19.20 -4.36 9.97
N VAL A 7 18.76 -5.46 10.59
CA VAL A 7 17.44 -6.06 10.30
C VAL A 7 16.31 -5.12 10.67
N ILE A 8 16.40 -4.43 11.80
CA ILE A 8 15.37 -3.46 12.21
C ILE A 8 15.37 -2.25 11.26
N ALA A 9 16.55 -1.74 10.90
CA ALA A 9 16.64 -0.64 9.93
C ALA A 9 16.04 -1.01 8.56
N GLU A 10 16.35 -2.20 8.04
CA GLU A 10 15.77 -2.72 6.80
C GLU A 10 14.25 -2.88 6.91
N LEU A 11 13.74 -3.38 8.05
CA LEU A 11 12.30 -3.48 8.29
C LEU A 11 11.60 -2.12 8.23
N VAL A 12 12.16 -1.09 8.87
CA VAL A 12 11.58 0.26 8.82
C VAL A 12 11.65 0.85 7.42
N GLU A 13 12.78 0.68 6.73
CA GLU A 13 12.94 1.21 5.37
C GLU A 13 11.97 0.56 4.38
N THR A 14 11.88 -0.77 4.41
CA THR A 14 10.97 -1.51 3.52
C THR A 14 9.50 -1.22 3.81
N GLU A 15 9.12 -0.98 5.07
CA GLU A 15 7.76 -0.54 5.41
C GLU A 15 7.50 0.89 4.95
N ARG A 16 8.51 1.78 5.01
CA ARG A 16 8.40 3.15 4.47
C ARG A 16 8.21 3.14 2.96
N ASP A 17 8.99 2.33 2.25
CA ASP A 17 8.85 2.13 0.81
C ASP A 17 7.45 1.61 0.47
N HIS A 18 6.98 0.59 1.20
CA HIS A 18 5.63 0.05 1.01
C HIS A 18 4.53 1.10 1.24
N PHE A 19 4.63 1.88 2.32
CA PHE A 19 3.70 2.96 2.61
C PHE A 19 3.67 4.02 1.49
N ASN A 20 4.85 4.45 1.03
CA ASN A 20 4.98 5.43 -0.04
C ASN A 20 4.40 4.92 -1.36
N ASP A 21 4.63 3.64 -1.70
CA ASP A 21 4.05 3.02 -2.89
C ASP A 21 2.52 2.99 -2.82
N LEU A 22 1.95 2.70 -1.63
CA LEU A 22 0.50 2.75 -1.41
C LEU A 22 -0.05 4.17 -1.54
N ASP A 23 0.60 5.16 -0.93
CA ASP A 23 0.18 6.57 -1.00
C ASP A 23 0.23 7.09 -2.46
N LEU A 24 1.31 6.79 -3.18
CA LEU A 24 1.45 7.13 -4.60
C LEU A 24 0.38 6.45 -5.45
N CYS A 25 0.12 5.15 -5.23
CA CYS A 25 -0.95 4.45 -5.93
C CYS A 25 -2.32 5.11 -5.68
N ILE A 26 -2.62 5.46 -4.43
CA ILE A 26 -3.90 6.10 -4.07
C ILE A 26 -4.00 7.50 -4.71
N THR A 27 -2.98 8.33 -4.56
CA THR A 27 -3.00 9.73 -4.99
C THR A 27 -2.91 9.90 -6.50
N GLN A 28 -2.11 9.07 -7.18
CA GLN A 28 -1.85 9.19 -8.62
C GLN A 28 -2.72 8.28 -9.48
N VAL A 29 -3.35 7.25 -8.91
CA VAL A 29 -4.18 6.30 -9.68
C VAL A 29 -5.59 6.27 -9.15
N VAL A 30 -5.80 5.85 -7.89
CA VAL A 30 -7.15 5.58 -7.37
C VAL A 30 -8.01 6.85 -7.34
N GLN A 31 -7.50 7.95 -6.77
CA GLN A 31 -8.23 9.21 -6.65
C GLN A 31 -8.58 9.82 -8.02
N PRO A 32 -7.65 9.93 -9.00
CA PRO A 32 -7.97 10.38 -10.35
C PRO A 32 -9.03 9.52 -11.06
N LEU A 33 -8.96 8.19 -10.91
CA LEU A 33 -9.95 7.28 -11.50
C LEU A 33 -11.34 7.48 -10.86
N ARG A 34 -11.42 7.55 -9.52
CA ARG A 34 -12.66 7.87 -8.80
C ARG A 34 -13.25 9.22 -9.24
N ALA A 35 -12.40 10.23 -9.47
CA ALA A 35 -12.83 11.56 -9.89
C ALA A 35 -13.44 11.60 -11.31
N LYS A 36 -12.99 10.73 -12.22
CA LYS A 36 -13.53 10.67 -13.60
C LYS A 36 -14.93 10.07 -13.71
N LYS A 37 -15.39 9.30 -12.71
CA LYS A 37 -16.75 8.74 -12.62
C LYS A 37 -17.24 8.06 -13.91
N MET A 38 -16.44 7.16 -14.48
CA MET A 38 -16.86 6.37 -15.65
C MET A 38 -17.75 5.21 -15.19
N GLU A 39 -18.97 5.10 -15.73
CA GLU A 39 -19.91 4.03 -15.36
C GLU A 39 -19.37 2.61 -15.68
N SER A 40 -18.48 2.49 -16.67
CA SER A 40 -17.86 1.23 -17.07
C SER A 40 -16.70 0.79 -16.17
N LEU A 41 -16.18 1.67 -15.30
CA LEU A 41 -15.02 1.41 -14.45
C LEU A 41 -15.41 1.38 -12.97
N ASP A 42 -15.35 0.20 -12.36
CA ASP A 42 -15.57 0.00 -10.94
C ASP A 42 -14.25 0.10 -10.19
N VAL A 43 -13.88 1.32 -9.81
CA VAL A 43 -12.61 1.61 -9.12
C VAL A 43 -12.57 0.98 -7.73
N ASP A 44 -13.67 1.00 -7.00
CA ASP A 44 -13.71 0.49 -5.63
C ASP A 44 -13.62 -1.04 -5.59
N ARG A 45 -14.14 -1.73 -6.61
CA ARG A 45 -13.93 -3.17 -6.75
C ARG A 45 -12.52 -3.51 -7.23
N LEU A 46 -11.94 -2.72 -8.14
CA LEU A 46 -10.58 -2.93 -8.64
C LEU A 46 -9.51 -2.72 -7.56
N PHE A 47 -9.70 -1.75 -6.67
CA PHE A 47 -8.73 -1.43 -5.62
C PHE A 47 -9.16 -1.88 -4.21
N SER A 48 -10.35 -2.47 -4.08
CA SER A 48 -10.88 -3.00 -2.83
C SER A 48 -10.77 -1.99 -1.66
N ASN A 49 -10.31 -2.45 -0.49
CA ASN A 49 -10.08 -1.64 0.70
C ASN A 49 -8.64 -1.05 0.78
N ILE A 50 -8.03 -0.65 -0.35
CA ILE A 50 -6.67 -0.08 -0.37
C ILE A 50 -6.49 1.09 0.60
N ASP A 51 -7.51 1.93 0.79
CA ASP A 51 -7.47 3.04 1.74
C ASP A 51 -7.26 2.55 3.19
N SER A 52 -7.87 1.41 3.55
CA SER A 52 -7.66 0.77 4.86
C SER A 52 -6.28 0.12 4.97
N VAL A 53 -5.77 -0.48 3.89
CA VAL A 53 -4.41 -1.05 3.83
C VAL A 53 -3.37 0.05 4.05
N HIS A 54 -3.52 1.18 3.37
CA HIS A 54 -2.66 2.35 3.56
C HIS A 54 -2.71 2.87 5.01
N GLN A 55 -3.90 2.98 5.61
CA GLN A 55 -4.03 3.42 7.01
C GLN A 55 -3.34 2.49 8.02
N ILE A 56 -3.45 1.17 7.84
CA ILE A 56 -2.81 0.23 8.77
C ILE A 56 -1.28 0.20 8.58
N SER A 57 -0.80 0.32 7.34
CA SER A 57 0.64 0.48 7.04
C SER A 57 1.20 1.77 7.65
N ALA A 58 0.48 2.90 7.53
CA ALA A 58 0.86 4.17 8.17
C ALA A 58 1.04 4.02 9.69
N LYS A 59 0.13 3.27 10.34
CA LYS A 59 0.18 3.00 11.78
C LYS A 59 1.36 2.11 12.14
N LEU A 60 1.62 1.06 11.36
CA LEU A 60 2.77 0.18 11.55
C LEU A 60 4.08 0.96 11.43
N LEU A 61 4.24 1.74 10.36
CA LEU A 61 5.40 2.59 10.12
C LEU A 61 5.63 3.56 11.27
N SER A 62 4.60 4.29 11.69
CA SER A 62 4.69 5.25 12.80
C SER A 62 5.15 4.60 14.12
N MET A 63 4.62 3.41 14.44
CA MET A 63 5.03 2.68 15.65
C MET A 63 6.47 2.17 15.56
N LEU A 64 6.90 1.71 14.38
CA LEU A 64 8.27 1.27 14.14
C LEU A 64 9.26 2.43 14.23
N GLU A 65 8.96 3.57 13.60
CA GLU A 65 9.82 4.77 13.64
C GLU A 65 9.94 5.33 15.05
N TYR A 66 8.85 5.38 15.81
CA TYR A 66 8.86 5.78 17.22
C TYR A 66 9.78 4.85 18.04
N ALA A 67 9.62 3.54 17.89
CA ALA A 67 10.44 2.58 18.63
C ALA A 67 11.93 2.67 18.28
N VAL A 68 12.27 2.99 17.03
CA VAL A 68 13.68 3.12 16.61
C VAL A 68 14.30 4.46 17.01
N THR A 69 13.49 5.52 17.13
CA THR A 69 13.95 6.88 17.45
C THR A 69 14.09 7.12 18.95
N GLU A 70 13.15 6.62 19.75
CA GLU A 70 13.06 6.94 21.18
C GLU A 70 13.82 5.96 22.07
N GLU A 71 14.10 4.74 21.58
CA GLU A 71 14.71 3.68 22.37
C GLU A 71 16.12 3.33 21.89
N GLU A 72 17.01 3.07 22.84
CA GLU A 72 18.34 2.53 22.56
C GLU A 72 18.20 1.18 21.80
N PRO A 73 19.11 0.84 20.87
CA PRO A 73 19.00 -0.36 20.02
C PRO A 73 18.78 -1.69 20.77
N GLU A 74 19.25 -1.76 22.01
CA GLU A 74 19.10 -2.91 22.90
C GLU A 74 17.70 -3.03 23.52
N MET A 75 17.01 -1.89 23.68
CA MET A 75 15.68 -1.78 24.28
C MET A 75 14.53 -1.82 23.27
N GLN A 76 14.82 -1.76 21.95
CA GLN A 76 13.81 -1.75 20.89
C GLN A 76 12.93 -3.03 20.89
N MET A 77 11.71 -2.95 21.41
CA MET A 77 10.79 -4.10 21.48
C MET A 77 9.89 -4.21 20.25
N ILE A 78 10.50 -4.39 19.06
CA ILE A 78 9.79 -4.44 17.77
C ILE A 78 8.68 -5.50 17.73
N GLY A 79 8.89 -6.67 18.34
CA GLY A 79 7.89 -7.75 18.35
C GLY A 79 6.57 -7.37 19.04
N GLU A 80 6.62 -6.49 20.03
CA GLU A 80 5.44 -6.01 20.76
C GLU A 80 4.50 -5.22 19.84
N ILE A 81 5.06 -4.44 18.91
CA ILE A 81 4.30 -3.70 17.89
C ILE A 81 3.46 -4.65 17.05
N PHE A 82 4.05 -5.75 16.58
CA PHE A 82 3.35 -6.76 15.77
C PHE A 82 2.28 -7.50 16.57
N LEU A 83 2.49 -7.74 17.86
CA LEU A 83 1.46 -8.35 18.71
C LEU A 83 0.25 -7.42 18.86
N GLN A 84 0.48 -6.11 19.04
CA GLN A 84 -0.59 -5.11 19.13
C GLN A 84 -1.33 -4.92 17.81
N LEU A 85 -0.63 -5.02 16.68
CA LEU A 85 -1.19 -4.83 15.35
C LEU A 85 -1.68 -6.11 14.67
N LYS A 86 -1.47 -7.28 15.27
CA LYS A 86 -1.83 -8.59 14.70
C LYS A 86 -3.28 -8.62 14.19
N THR A 87 -4.25 -8.33 15.06
CA THR A 87 -5.67 -8.39 14.71
C THR A 87 -6.05 -7.33 13.68
N PRO A 88 -5.70 -6.03 13.86
CA PRO A 88 -5.96 -5.03 12.83
C PRO A 88 -5.36 -5.33 11.46
N LEU A 89 -4.12 -5.84 11.41
CA LEU A 89 -3.47 -6.24 10.16
C LEU A 89 -4.24 -7.38 9.50
N GLU A 90 -4.57 -8.43 10.25
CA GLU A 90 -5.35 -9.56 9.73
C GLU A 90 -6.70 -9.11 9.19
N GLU A 91 -7.43 -8.27 9.94
CA GLU A 91 -8.77 -7.81 9.55
C GLU A 91 -8.79 -6.98 8.27
N VAL A 92 -7.76 -6.17 8.05
CA VAL A 92 -7.63 -5.33 6.86
C VAL A 92 -7.12 -6.14 5.66
N TYR A 93 -6.01 -6.86 5.82
CA TYR A 93 -5.37 -7.56 4.71
C TYR A 93 -6.17 -8.78 4.25
N LYS A 94 -6.94 -9.47 5.12
CA LYS A 94 -7.78 -10.58 4.67
C LYS A 94 -8.81 -10.16 3.62
N ILE A 95 -9.35 -8.94 3.74
CA ILE A 95 -10.33 -8.39 2.79
C ILE A 95 -9.63 -8.05 1.47
N TYR A 96 -8.48 -7.37 1.55
CA TYR A 96 -7.72 -6.95 0.38
C TYR A 96 -7.25 -8.14 -0.45
N CYS A 97 -6.68 -9.15 0.22
CA CYS A 97 -6.20 -10.36 -0.43
C CYS A 97 -7.35 -11.22 -0.98
N TYR A 98 -8.49 -11.28 -0.27
CA TYR A 98 -9.66 -12.04 -0.74
C TYR A 98 -10.20 -11.51 -2.08
N HIS A 99 -10.15 -10.20 -2.30
CA HIS A 99 -10.62 -9.58 -3.55
C HIS A 99 -9.56 -9.51 -4.65
N HIS A 100 -8.35 -10.04 -4.45
CA HIS A 100 -7.27 -9.93 -5.43
C HIS A 100 -7.59 -10.61 -6.77
N ASP A 101 -8.12 -11.84 -6.72
CA ASP A 101 -8.50 -12.59 -7.94
C ASP A 101 -9.61 -11.89 -8.72
N ASP A 102 -10.54 -11.24 -8.01
CA ASP A 102 -11.64 -10.48 -8.59
C ASP A 102 -11.14 -9.20 -9.28
N ALA A 103 -10.24 -8.46 -8.61
CA ALA A 103 -9.58 -7.29 -9.19
C ALA A 103 -8.77 -7.67 -10.45
N SER A 104 -8.04 -8.80 -10.42
CA SER A 104 -7.30 -9.30 -11.59
C SER A 104 -8.24 -9.61 -12.75
N SER A 105 -9.36 -10.29 -12.48
CA SER A 105 -10.36 -10.64 -13.49
C SER A 105 -11.02 -9.40 -14.12
N LEU A 106 -11.26 -8.36 -13.31
CA LEU A 106 -11.77 -7.07 -13.80
C LEU A 106 -10.77 -6.36 -14.70
N LEU A 107 -9.49 -6.35 -14.31
CA LEU A 107 -8.44 -5.73 -15.10
C LEU A 107 -8.33 -6.39 -16.49
N GLU A 108 -8.38 -7.72 -16.55
CA GLU A 108 -8.42 -8.48 -17.81
C GLU A 108 -9.67 -8.18 -18.65
N ALA A 109 -10.82 -7.92 -18.02
CA ALA A 109 -12.02 -7.50 -18.72
C ALA A 109 -11.85 -6.10 -19.32
N TYR A 110 -11.22 -5.18 -18.58
CA TYR A 110 -10.93 -3.81 -19.02
C TYR A 110 -9.86 -3.73 -20.11
N ASP A 111 -9.02 -4.76 -20.29
CA ASP A 111 -8.08 -4.84 -21.41
C ASP A 111 -8.75 -4.78 -22.79
N LYS A 112 -10.04 -5.13 -22.86
CA LYS A 112 -10.83 -5.10 -24.09
C LYS A 112 -11.46 -3.72 -24.38
N ASP A 113 -11.42 -2.80 -23.42
CA ASP A 113 -11.95 -1.45 -23.54
C ASP A 113 -10.80 -0.46 -23.75
N ASP A 114 -10.64 0.02 -24.98
CA ASP A 114 -9.56 0.93 -25.38
C ASP A 114 -9.55 2.25 -24.60
N GLU A 115 -10.72 2.72 -24.13
CA GLU A 115 -10.83 3.96 -23.38
C GLU A 115 -10.31 3.77 -21.96
N ILE A 116 -10.76 2.71 -21.28
CA ILE A 116 -10.31 2.37 -19.93
C ILE A 116 -8.81 2.02 -19.94
N GLN A 117 -8.36 1.25 -20.92
CA GLN A 117 -6.94 0.91 -21.06
C GLN A 117 -6.06 2.15 -21.23
N ARG A 118 -6.48 3.10 -22.08
CA ARG A 118 -5.76 4.37 -22.24
C ARG A 118 -5.75 5.18 -20.95
N LEU A 119 -6.87 5.19 -20.23
CA LEU A 119 -6.98 5.87 -18.95
C LEU A 119 -6.00 5.30 -17.91
N LEU A 120 -5.99 3.98 -17.73
CA LEU A 120 -5.11 3.28 -16.79
C LEU A 120 -3.64 3.50 -17.17
N ARG A 121 -3.28 3.35 -18.45
CA ARG A 121 -1.92 3.63 -18.94
C ARG A 121 -1.47 5.06 -18.61
N ASN A 122 -2.34 6.05 -18.81
CA ASN A 122 -2.01 7.43 -18.47
C ASN A 122 -1.68 7.61 -16.98
N GLN A 123 -2.40 6.94 -16.07
CA GLN A 123 -2.08 7.03 -14.63
C GLN A 123 -0.76 6.32 -14.30
N VAL A 124 -0.52 5.15 -14.91
CA VAL A 124 0.75 4.41 -14.73
C VAL A 124 1.96 5.21 -15.26
N ASP A 125 1.81 5.94 -16.37
CA ASP A 125 2.89 6.74 -16.92
C ASP A 125 3.19 8.00 -16.07
N VAL A 126 2.21 8.51 -15.32
CA VAL A 126 2.46 9.54 -14.29
C VAL A 126 3.31 8.95 -13.17
N LEU A 127 2.96 7.76 -12.66
CA LEU A 127 3.75 7.08 -11.64
C LEU A 127 5.20 6.84 -12.09
N LYS A 128 5.41 6.32 -13.31
CA LYS A 128 6.77 6.05 -13.82
C LYS A 128 7.66 7.30 -13.86
N LYS A 129 7.08 8.48 -14.12
CA LYS A 129 7.84 9.74 -14.11
C LYS A 129 8.33 10.09 -12.71
N ILE A 130 7.50 9.85 -11.69
CA ILE A 130 7.85 10.09 -10.29
C ILE A 130 9.03 9.19 -9.85
N TYR A 131 9.08 7.93 -10.27
CA TYR A 131 10.22 7.04 -9.97
C TYR A 131 11.49 7.32 -10.82
N GLN A 132 11.41 8.17 -11.84
CA GLN A 132 12.55 8.54 -12.70
C GLN A 132 13.18 9.88 -12.32
N GLU A 133 12.53 10.65 -11.44
CA GLU A 133 13.01 11.90 -10.84
C GLU A 133 13.75 11.63 -9.52
#